data_AF-A0A4U6UXZ4-F1
#
_entry.id   AF-A0A4U6UXZ4-F1
#
_cell.length_a   1.000
_cell.length_b   1.000
_cell.length_c   1.000
_cell.angle_alpha   90.00
_cell.angle_beta   90.00
_cell.angle_gamma   90.00
#
_symmetry.space_group_name_H-M   'P 1'
#
loop_
_entity.id
_entity.type
_entity.pdbx_description
1 polymer ?
#
loop_
_entity_poly.entity_id
_entity_poly.type
_entity_poly.pdbx_seq_one_letter_code
_entity_poly.pdbx_strand_id
1 'polypeptide(L)'
;MLGSCLNYVTLRILGEESTHDALTKGREWILSHGSAAAIPQWGKMWLSMIGLYDWSGNNPIIPELWLVPHFLPIHPGRYWCITHMVYLPMAYLFGKKFVGPITPTILALRNELYSVPYNEIDWNKARDTCAKVDLIYPRTMAQNLVWTCLSKVVEPMLNCWPVNKLRDIALRNIMKHIY
;
A
#
# COMPACT_ATOMS: atom_id res chain seq x y z
N MET A 1 14.92 1.52 -0.81
CA MET A 1 13.99 1.76 0.32
C MET A 1 13.19 0.49 0.64
N LEU A 2 12.53 -0.10 -0.36
CA LEU A 2 11.71 -1.32 -0.25
C LEU A 2 12.42 -2.46 0.47
N GLY A 3 13.60 -2.87 -0.01
CA GLY A 3 14.35 -3.99 0.56
C GLY A 3 14.75 -3.75 2.01
N SER A 4 15.41 -2.63 2.30
CA SER A 4 15.86 -2.29 3.66
C SER A 4 14.69 -2.19 4.64
N CYS A 5 13.60 -1.51 4.26
CA CYS A 5 12.46 -1.32 5.15
C CYS A 5 11.73 -2.64 5.45
N LEU A 6 11.46 -3.46 4.43
CA LEU A 6 10.79 -4.74 4.63
C LEU A 6 11.64 -5.72 5.43
N ASN A 7 12.95 -5.83 5.14
CA ASN A 7 13.82 -6.71 5.92
C ASN A 7 14.01 -6.23 7.36
N TYR A 8 14.11 -4.92 7.59
CA TYR A 8 14.13 -4.37 8.95
C TYR A 8 12.87 -4.78 9.73
N VAL A 9 11.70 -4.59 9.12
CA VAL A 9 10.42 -5.00 9.72
C VAL A 9 10.38 -6.50 9.98
N THR A 10 10.81 -7.32 9.02
CA THR A 10 10.85 -8.79 9.17
C THR A 10 11.72 -9.20 10.36
N LEU A 11 12.94 -8.66 10.48
CA LEU A 11 13.84 -8.98 11.59
C LEU A 11 13.24 -8.55 12.95
N ARG A 12 12.62 -7.38 13.02
CA ARG A 12 11.94 -6.90 14.23
C ARG A 12 10.76 -7.80 14.61
N ILE A 13 9.99 -8.29 13.64
CA ILE A 13 8.90 -9.24 13.87
C ILE A 13 9.43 -10.62 14.33
N LEU A 14 10.60 -11.04 13.84
CA LEU A 14 11.27 -12.29 14.24
C LEU A 14 11.90 -12.22 15.65
N GLY A 15 11.92 -11.06 16.29
CA GLY A 15 12.36 -10.89 17.68
C GLY A 15 13.67 -10.12 17.86
N GLU A 16 14.34 -9.71 16.77
CA GLU A 16 15.64 -9.05 16.90
C GLU A 16 15.53 -7.66 17.47
N GLU A 17 16.43 -7.33 18.41
CA GLU A 17 16.43 -6.04 19.09
C GLU A 17 16.80 -4.89 18.15
N SER A 18 16.11 -3.76 18.31
CA SER A 18 16.34 -2.56 17.48
C SER A 18 17.71 -1.90 17.71
N THR A 19 18.47 -2.36 18.70
CA THR A 19 19.83 -1.95 19.07
C THR A 19 20.90 -2.77 18.35
N HIS A 20 20.55 -3.90 17.75
CA HIS A 20 21.48 -4.72 16.98
C HIS A 20 22.15 -3.87 15.88
N ASP A 21 23.48 -3.99 15.71
CA ASP A 21 24.28 -3.10 14.84
C ASP A 21 23.71 -3.00 13.41
N ALA A 22 23.37 -4.14 12.79
CA ALA A 22 22.77 -4.16 11.46
C ALA A 22 21.39 -3.45 11.38
N LEU A 23 20.56 -3.58 12.43
CA LEU A 23 19.26 -2.92 12.48
C LEU A 23 19.42 -1.42 12.72
N THR A 24 20.32 -1.01 13.61
CA THR A 24 20.63 0.41 13.83
C THR A 24 21.05 1.09 12.52
N LYS A 25 22.00 0.50 11.78
CA LYS A 25 22.44 1.00 10.47
C LYS A 25 21.30 1.00 9.44
N GLY A 26 20.50 -0.06 9.42
CA GLY A 26 19.33 -0.17 8.55
C GLY A 26 18.31 0.93 8.82
N ARG A 27 18.01 1.21 10.09
CA ARG A 27 17.09 2.27 10.52
C ARG A 27 17.61 3.65 10.13
N GLU A 28 18.87 3.96 10.41
CA GLU A 28 19.50 5.22 10.01
C GLU A 28 19.44 5.43 8.49
N TRP A 29 19.70 4.38 7.72
CA TRP A 29 19.57 4.42 6.27
C TRP A 29 18.12 4.66 5.83
N ILE A 30 17.13 3.97 6.43
CA ILE A 30 15.71 4.19 6.11
C ILE A 30 15.30 5.65 6.41
N LEU A 31 15.64 6.16 7.60
CA LEU A 31 15.27 7.52 8.01
C LEU A 31 15.91 8.58 7.11
N SER A 32 17.20 8.42 6.76
CA SER A 32 17.90 9.35 5.86
C SER A 32 17.37 9.35 4.41
N HIS A 33 16.62 8.32 4.00
CA HIS A 33 16.09 8.18 2.63
C HIS A 33 14.59 8.50 2.52
N GLY A 34 14.05 9.28 3.46
CA GLY A 34 12.65 9.72 3.45
C GLY A 34 11.72 8.84 4.29
N SER A 35 12.28 8.00 5.17
CA SER A 35 11.57 7.10 6.08
C SER A 35 10.72 6.04 5.35
N ALA A 36 10.01 5.20 6.11
CA ALA A 36 9.05 4.27 5.53
C ALA A 36 7.93 4.98 4.74
N ALA A 37 7.68 6.28 4.98
CA ALA A 37 6.72 7.08 4.22
C ALA A 37 7.02 7.08 2.69
N ALA A 38 8.30 6.98 2.32
CA ALA A 38 8.77 6.98 0.93
C ALA A 38 8.92 5.57 0.33
N ILE A 39 8.44 4.52 0.99
CA ILE A 39 8.50 3.16 0.44
C ILE A 39 7.65 3.05 -0.86
N PRO A 40 8.07 2.28 -1.88
CA PRO A 40 7.27 2.07 -3.09
C PRO A 40 5.90 1.42 -2.81
N GLN A 41 4.95 1.54 -3.75
CA GLN A 41 3.55 1.10 -3.59
C GLN A 41 3.39 -0.32 -3.02
N TRP A 42 4.15 -1.31 -3.49
CA TRP A 42 4.06 -2.67 -2.94
C TRP A 42 4.50 -2.75 -1.48
N GLY A 43 5.51 -1.98 -1.09
CA GLY A 43 5.89 -1.87 0.32
C GLY A 43 4.81 -1.19 1.15
N LYS A 44 4.16 -0.15 0.61
CA LYS A 44 3.02 0.51 1.30
C LYS A 44 1.90 -0.49 1.58
N MET A 45 1.56 -1.33 0.61
CA MET A 45 0.58 -2.40 0.76
C MET A 45 0.96 -3.38 1.87
N TRP A 46 2.20 -3.90 1.86
CA TRP A 46 2.68 -4.81 2.90
C TRP A 46 2.65 -4.18 4.29
N LEU A 47 3.16 -2.95 4.43
CA LEU A 47 3.17 -2.24 5.70
C LEU A 47 1.75 -1.90 6.18
N SER A 48 0.81 -1.59 5.28
CA SER A 48 -0.59 -1.35 5.65
C SER A 48 -1.28 -2.58 6.21
N MET A 49 -1.04 -3.75 5.63
CA MET A 49 -1.63 -5.00 6.13
C MET A 49 -1.18 -5.36 7.55
N ILE A 50 0.01 -4.95 7.97
CA ILE A 50 0.51 -5.17 9.33
C ILE A 50 0.34 -3.95 10.25
N GLY A 51 -0.36 -2.91 9.78
CA GLY A 51 -0.65 -1.72 10.57
C GLY A 51 0.52 -0.76 10.75
N LEU A 52 1.55 -0.82 9.92
CA LEU A 52 2.67 0.12 9.91
C LEU A 52 2.50 1.27 8.93
N TYR A 53 1.44 1.30 8.12
CA TYR A 53 1.21 2.37 7.12
C TYR A 53 -0.30 2.57 6.92
N ASP A 54 -0.80 3.79 6.92
CA ASP A 54 -2.25 3.99 6.76
C ASP A 54 -2.70 3.70 5.32
N TRP A 55 -3.85 3.04 5.17
CA TRP A 55 -4.39 2.70 3.84
C TRP A 55 -4.67 3.93 2.97
N SER A 56 -4.93 5.10 3.57
CA SER A 56 -5.08 6.37 2.84
C SER A 56 -3.79 6.78 2.13
N GLY A 57 -2.62 6.36 2.60
CA GLY A 57 -1.35 6.63 1.93
C GLY A 57 -1.01 5.67 0.79
N ASN A 58 -1.92 4.79 0.40
CA ASN A 58 -1.77 3.96 -0.80
C ASN A 58 -2.49 4.59 -2.00
N ASN A 59 -1.94 4.41 -3.21
CA ASN A 59 -2.75 4.67 -4.41
C ASN A 59 -3.92 3.69 -4.44
N PRO A 60 -5.14 4.13 -4.83
CA PRO A 60 -6.29 3.25 -4.84
C PRO A 60 -6.11 2.03 -5.75
N ILE A 61 -6.36 0.84 -5.19
CA ILE A 61 -6.51 -0.40 -5.97
C ILE A 61 -8.00 -0.73 -5.95
N ILE A 62 -8.69 -0.47 -7.06
CA ILE A 62 -10.15 -0.42 -7.14
C ILE A 62 -10.72 -1.83 -7.36
N PRO A 63 -11.35 -2.48 -6.34
CA PRO A 63 -11.94 -3.80 -6.50
C PRO A 63 -13.00 -3.84 -7.61
N GLU A 64 -13.74 -2.74 -7.78
CA GLU A 64 -14.86 -2.61 -8.71
C GLU A 64 -14.41 -2.73 -10.19
N LEU A 65 -13.10 -2.62 -10.49
CA LEU A 65 -12.57 -2.92 -11.82
C LEU A 65 -12.80 -4.38 -12.24
N TRP A 66 -12.99 -5.31 -11.30
CA TRP A 66 -13.34 -6.70 -11.60
C TRP A 66 -14.83 -6.92 -11.90
N LEU A 67 -15.65 -5.87 -11.83
CA LEU A 67 -17.07 -5.91 -12.20
C LEU A 67 -17.34 -5.32 -13.60
N VAL A 68 -16.38 -4.61 -14.18
CA VAL A 68 -16.59 -3.99 -15.50
C VAL A 68 -16.64 -5.07 -16.59
N PRO A 69 -17.25 -4.80 -17.76
CA PRO A 69 -17.27 -5.77 -18.86
C PRO A 69 -15.87 -6.20 -19.31
N HIS A 70 -15.66 -7.51 -19.46
CA HIS A 70 -14.35 -8.09 -19.80
C HIS A 70 -13.74 -7.59 -21.11
N PHE A 71 -14.56 -7.13 -22.07
CA PHE A 71 -14.07 -6.61 -23.34
C PHE A 71 -13.36 -5.24 -23.22
N LEU A 72 -13.54 -4.52 -22.11
CA LEU A 72 -12.90 -3.23 -21.90
C LEU A 72 -11.39 -3.42 -21.64
N PRO A 73 -10.52 -2.56 -22.22
CA PRO A 73 -9.06 -2.70 -22.10
C PRO A 73 -8.55 -2.54 -20.65
N ILE A 74 -9.32 -1.85 -19.81
CA ILE A 74 -9.02 -1.63 -18.38
C ILE A 74 -9.43 -2.81 -17.49
N HIS A 75 -10.10 -3.83 -18.02
CA HIS A 75 -10.53 -4.96 -17.23
C HIS A 75 -9.30 -5.76 -16.74
N PRO A 76 -9.10 -5.96 -15.43
CA PRO A 76 -7.88 -6.57 -14.89
C PRO A 76 -7.64 -8.02 -15.32
N GLY A 77 -8.67 -8.74 -15.76
CA GLY A 77 -8.53 -10.07 -16.38
C GLY A 77 -7.82 -10.07 -17.74
N ARG A 78 -7.54 -8.90 -18.33
CA ARG A 78 -6.74 -8.75 -19.56
C ARG A 78 -5.28 -8.38 -19.28
N TYR A 79 -4.93 -8.12 -18.02
CA TYR A 79 -3.56 -7.80 -17.65
C TYR A 79 -2.66 -9.02 -17.80
N TRP A 80 -1.36 -8.79 -17.89
CA TRP A 80 -0.39 -9.87 -17.84
C TRP A 80 -0.63 -10.74 -16.60
N CYS A 81 -0.56 -12.06 -16.76
CA CYS A 81 -1.02 -13.04 -15.76
C CYS A 81 -0.41 -12.79 -14.37
N ILE A 82 0.88 -12.45 -14.29
CA ILE A 82 1.54 -12.14 -13.02
C ILE A 82 0.95 -10.88 -12.38
N THR A 83 0.74 -9.81 -13.16
CA THR A 83 0.10 -8.59 -12.68
C THR A 83 -1.32 -8.88 -12.19
N HIS A 84 -2.09 -9.66 -12.93
CA HIS A 84 -3.44 -10.06 -12.53
C HIS A 84 -3.43 -10.82 -11.20
N MET A 85 -2.59 -11.86 -11.07
CA MET A 85 -2.48 -12.70 -9.87
C MET A 85 -2.03 -11.92 -8.63
N VAL A 86 -1.18 -10.89 -8.78
CA VAL A 86 -0.76 -10.04 -7.65
C VAL A 86 -1.83 -9.03 -7.27
N TYR A 87 -2.42 -8.34 -8.26
CA TYR A 87 -3.35 -7.25 -7.98
C TYR A 87 -4.75 -7.72 -7.57
N LEU A 88 -5.16 -8.94 -7.93
CA LEU A 88 -6.42 -9.54 -7.50
C LEU A 88 -6.56 -9.61 -5.96
N PRO A 89 -5.67 -10.29 -5.20
CA PRO A 89 -5.74 -10.31 -3.74
C PRO A 89 -5.41 -8.94 -3.12
N MET A 90 -4.51 -8.15 -3.73
CA MET A 90 -4.23 -6.80 -3.24
C MET A 90 -5.45 -5.88 -3.31
N ALA A 91 -6.25 -5.96 -4.38
CA ALA A 91 -7.50 -5.22 -4.51
C ALA A 91 -8.48 -5.63 -3.40
N TYR A 92 -8.60 -6.93 -3.13
CA TYR A 92 -9.43 -7.43 -2.04
C TYR A 92 -9.02 -6.83 -0.69
N LEU A 93 -7.72 -6.89 -0.36
CA LEU A 93 -7.17 -6.40 0.90
C LEU A 93 -7.30 -4.87 1.03
N PHE A 94 -7.07 -4.14 -0.06
CA PHE A 94 -7.27 -2.68 -0.11
C PHE A 94 -8.74 -2.30 0.08
N GLY A 95 -9.67 -3.00 -0.58
CA GLY A 95 -11.09 -2.74 -0.47
C GLY A 95 -11.65 -3.07 0.91
N LYS A 96 -11.11 -4.11 1.57
CA LYS A 96 -11.42 -4.44 2.97
C LYS A 96 -10.67 -3.59 3.99
N LYS A 97 -9.64 -2.84 3.58
CA LYS A 97 -8.73 -2.11 4.47
C LYS A 97 -8.20 -3.03 5.58
N PHE A 98 -7.80 -4.25 5.22
CA PHE A 98 -7.37 -5.25 6.19
C PHE A 98 -6.15 -4.76 6.98
N VAL A 99 -6.19 -4.92 8.30
CA VAL A 99 -5.06 -4.64 9.18
C VAL A 99 -4.98 -5.77 10.20
N GLY A 100 -3.79 -6.37 10.33
CA GLY A 100 -3.51 -7.39 11.34
C GLY A 100 -3.47 -6.82 12.78
N PRO A 101 -3.25 -7.68 13.77
CA PRO A 101 -3.17 -7.26 15.17
C PRO A 101 -2.06 -6.23 15.42
N ILE A 102 -2.38 -5.18 16.18
CA ILE A 102 -1.40 -4.16 16.59
C ILE A 102 -0.70 -4.64 17.86
N THR A 103 0.46 -5.25 17.70
CA THR A 103 1.29 -5.76 18.81
C THR A 103 2.23 -4.67 19.36
N PRO A 104 2.85 -4.88 20.54
CA PRO A 104 3.90 -3.97 21.05
C PRO A 104 5.04 -3.77 20.05
N THR A 105 5.44 -4.81 19.32
CA THR A 105 6.45 -4.71 18.25
C THR A 105 6.00 -3.78 17.12
N ILE A 106 4.73 -3.85 16.71
CA ILE A 106 4.19 -2.96 15.67
C ILE A 106 4.16 -1.51 16.16
N LEU A 107 3.79 -1.26 17.41
CA LEU A 107 3.84 0.08 18.01
C LEU A 107 5.28 0.61 18.08
N ALA A 108 6.25 -0.23 18.46
CA ALA A 108 7.67 0.15 18.45
C ALA A 108 8.15 0.49 17.03
N LEU A 109 7.82 -0.35 16.04
CA LEU A 109 8.16 -0.13 14.63
C LEU A 109 7.61 1.20 14.08
N ARG A 110 6.42 1.64 14.51
CA ARG A 110 5.87 2.96 14.15
C ARG A 110 6.73 4.13 14.67
N ASN A 111 7.43 3.95 15.78
CA ASN A 111 8.37 4.96 16.30
C ASN A 111 9.77 4.83 15.67
N GLU A 112 10.12 3.64 15.18
CA GLU A 112 11.46 3.36 14.61
C GLU A 112 11.57 3.78 13.13
N LEU A 113 10.49 3.65 12.35
CA LEU A 113 10.54 3.73 10.88
C LEU A 113 10.23 5.10 10.28
N TYR A 114 9.77 6.05 11.09
CA TYR A 114 9.26 7.35 10.65
C TYR A 114 10.05 8.49 11.29
N SER A 115 10.28 9.56 10.51
CA SER A 115 11.00 10.75 10.97
C SER A 115 10.12 11.72 11.78
N VAL A 116 8.80 11.50 11.76
CA VAL A 116 7.80 12.25 12.52
C VAL A 116 6.91 11.26 13.27
N PRO A 117 6.22 11.69 14.35
CA PRO A 117 5.27 10.84 15.05
C PRO A 117 4.24 10.22 14.08
N TYR A 118 3.91 8.95 14.27
CA TYR A 118 3.07 8.19 13.33
C TYR A 118 1.70 8.83 13.05
N ASN A 119 1.12 9.48 14.05
CA ASN A 119 -0.16 10.19 13.97
C ASN A 119 -0.08 11.55 13.24
N GLU A 120 1.13 12.08 13.02
CA GLU A 120 1.37 13.35 12.33
C GLU A 120 1.77 13.17 10.86
N ILE A 121 1.89 11.91 10.41
CA ILE A 121 2.24 11.62 9.02
C ILE A 121 1.11 12.07 8.08
N ASP A 122 1.46 12.95 7.14
CA ASP A 122 0.58 13.27 6.01
C ASP A 122 0.54 12.12 5.01
N TRP A 123 -0.40 11.19 5.22
CA TRP A 123 -0.60 10.04 4.36
C TRP A 123 -1.01 10.42 2.93
N ASN A 124 -1.70 11.56 2.73
CA ASN A 124 -2.04 12.03 1.38
C ASN A 124 -0.78 12.38 0.59
N LYS A 125 0.17 13.08 1.22
CA LYS A 125 1.49 13.35 0.62
C LYS A 125 2.31 12.07 0.46
N ALA A 126 2.27 11.18 1.45
CA ALA A 126 3.00 9.93 1.41
C ALA A 126 2.55 9.05 0.22
N ARG A 127 1.28 9.09 -0.17
CA ARG A 127 0.71 8.39 -1.34
C ARG A 127 1.50 8.59 -2.63
N ASP A 128 1.89 9.83 -2.87
CA ASP A 128 2.60 10.25 -4.08
C ASP A 128 4.13 10.20 -3.95
N THR A 129 4.63 9.86 -2.76
CA THR A 129 6.05 9.79 -2.45
C THR A 129 6.62 8.39 -2.74
N CYS A 130 7.81 8.37 -3.32
CA CYS A 130 8.64 7.18 -3.50
C CYS A 130 10.12 7.60 -3.39
N ALA A 131 10.93 6.84 -2.66
CA ALA A 131 12.35 7.12 -2.52
C ALA A 131 13.03 7.08 -3.90
N LYS A 132 13.86 8.09 -4.20
CA LYS A 132 14.51 8.24 -5.52
C LYS A 132 15.28 6.99 -5.95
N VAL A 133 15.95 6.34 -4.99
CA VAL A 133 16.74 5.11 -5.21
C VAL A 133 15.91 3.93 -5.71
N ASP A 134 14.59 3.91 -5.46
CA ASP A 134 13.68 2.86 -5.92
C ASP A 134 12.80 3.31 -7.09
N LEU A 135 12.92 4.57 -7.54
CA LEU A 135 12.10 5.13 -8.60
C LEU A 135 12.69 4.81 -9.99
N ILE A 136 12.42 3.59 -10.46
CA ILE A 136 12.88 3.12 -11.78
C ILE A 136 12.05 3.76 -12.90
N TYR A 137 10.73 3.77 -12.75
CA TYR A 137 9.80 4.31 -13.74
C TYR A 137 9.06 5.52 -13.16
N PRO A 138 9.49 6.76 -13.47
CA PRO A 138 8.79 7.94 -13.00
C PRO A 138 7.41 8.04 -13.64
N ARG A 139 6.43 8.52 -12.87
CA ARG A 139 5.07 8.70 -13.35
C ARG A 139 5.00 9.82 -14.38
N THR A 140 4.37 9.55 -15.52
CA THR A 140 4.06 10.56 -16.54
C THR A 140 2.98 11.53 -16.04
N MET A 141 2.83 12.68 -16.69
CA MET A 141 1.74 13.63 -16.38
C MET A 141 0.37 12.99 -16.54
N ALA A 142 0.18 12.18 -17.59
CA ALA A 142 -1.06 11.45 -17.82
C ALA A 142 -1.36 10.46 -16.67
N GLN A 143 -0.37 9.71 -16.21
CA GLN A 143 -0.53 8.81 -15.06
C GLN A 143 -0.83 9.58 -13.77
N ASN A 144 -0.18 10.74 -13.54
CA ASN A 144 -0.48 11.57 -12.37
C ASN A 144 -1.92 12.09 -12.40
N LEU A 145 -2.44 12.47 -13.56
CA LEU A 145 -3.83 12.88 -13.72
C LEU A 145 -4.78 11.72 -13.41
N VAL A 146 -4.51 10.53 -13.95
CA VAL A 146 -5.29 9.32 -13.67
C VAL A 146 -5.29 9.02 -12.16
N TRP A 147 -4.14 8.99 -11.50
CA TRP A 147 -4.05 8.74 -10.06
C TRP A 147 -4.73 9.81 -9.21
N THR A 148 -4.66 11.07 -9.63
CA THR A 148 -5.37 12.18 -8.97
C THR A 148 -6.89 12.00 -9.09
N CYS A 149 -7.39 11.65 -10.27
CA CYS A 149 -8.81 11.37 -10.49
C CYS A 149 -9.26 10.16 -9.65
N LEU A 150 -8.49 9.07 -9.68
CA LEU A 150 -8.81 7.86 -8.91
C LEU A 150 -8.87 8.15 -7.40
N SER A 151 -7.92 8.91 -6.86
CA SER A 151 -7.84 9.18 -5.42
C SER A 151 -8.79 10.27 -4.93
N LYS A 152 -9.04 11.34 -5.69
CA LYS A 152 -9.86 12.47 -5.26
C LYS A 152 -11.32 12.39 -5.68
N VAL A 153 -11.65 11.58 -6.69
CA VAL A 153 -13.01 11.49 -7.23
C VAL A 153 -13.55 10.08 -7.14
N VAL A 154 -12.89 9.12 -7.77
CA VAL A 154 -13.42 7.75 -7.92
C VAL A 154 -13.48 7.03 -6.57
N GLU A 155 -12.39 7.00 -5.82
CA GLU A 155 -12.34 6.30 -4.53
C GLU A 155 -13.30 6.91 -3.49
N PRO A 156 -13.41 8.25 -3.32
CA PRO A 156 -14.45 8.84 -2.47
C PRO A 156 -15.86 8.48 -2.93
N MET A 157 -16.16 8.58 -4.23
CA MET A 157 -17.47 8.22 -4.78
C MET A 157 -17.82 6.75 -4.48
N LEU A 158 -16.87 5.84 -4.67
CA LEU A 158 -17.04 4.40 -4.38
C LEU A 158 -17.22 4.11 -2.87
N ASN A 159 -16.85 5.02 -1.98
CA ASN A 159 -17.09 4.89 -0.54
C ASN A 159 -18.40 5.58 -0.09
N CYS A 160 -19.03 6.39 -0.94
CA CYS A 160 -20.31 7.03 -0.63
C CYS A 160 -21.49 6.07 -0.83
N TRP A 161 -22.49 6.17 0.04
CA TRP A 161 -23.77 5.47 -0.18
C TRP A 161 -24.53 6.12 -1.35
N PRO A 162 -25.18 5.35 -2.24
CA PRO A 162 -25.33 3.89 -2.23
C PRO A 162 -24.24 3.13 -3.02
N VAL A 163 -23.29 3.84 -3.63
CA VAL A 163 -22.27 3.29 -4.54
C VAL A 163 -21.35 2.31 -3.82
N ASN A 164 -21.09 2.50 -2.52
CA ASN A 164 -20.32 1.57 -1.69
C ASN A 164 -20.82 0.13 -1.70
N LYS A 165 -22.09 -0.13 -2.04
CA LYS A 165 -22.61 -1.49 -2.26
C LYS A 165 -21.88 -2.23 -3.39
N LEU A 166 -21.35 -1.51 -4.39
CA LEU A 166 -20.55 -2.09 -5.46
C LEU A 166 -19.27 -2.73 -4.92
N ARG A 167 -18.66 -2.14 -3.89
CA ARG A 167 -17.47 -2.67 -3.24
C ARG A 167 -17.73 -4.06 -2.67
N ASP A 168 -18.84 -4.24 -1.96
CA ASP A 168 -19.20 -5.55 -1.40
C ASP A 168 -19.43 -6.60 -2.49
N ILE A 169 -20.05 -6.22 -3.61
CA ILE A 169 -20.23 -7.11 -4.76
C ILE A 169 -18.87 -7.46 -5.37
N ALA A 170 -18.00 -6.47 -5.57
CA ALA A 170 -16.68 -6.65 -6.14
C ALA A 170 -15.81 -7.56 -5.27
N LEU A 171 -15.80 -7.35 -3.96
CA LEU A 171 -15.06 -8.17 -3.01
C LEU A 171 -15.55 -9.62 -3.01
N ARG A 172 -16.87 -9.85 -3.04
CA ARG A 172 -17.42 -11.21 -3.18
C ARG A 172 -17.04 -11.85 -4.52
N ASN A 173 -17.01 -11.08 -5.60
CA ASN A 173 -16.62 -11.58 -6.91
C ASN A 173 -15.13 -11.96 -6.94
N ILE A 174 -14.25 -11.06 -6.48
CA ILE A 174 -12.81 -11.30 -6.39
C ILE A 174 -12.51 -12.55 -5.56
N MET A 175 -13.21 -12.75 -4.45
CA MET A 175 -13.00 -13.90 -3.59
C MET A 175 -13.24 -15.24 -4.32
N LYS A 176 -14.16 -15.30 -5.29
CA LYS A 176 -14.40 -16.50 -6.11
C LYS A 176 -13.24 -16.85 -7.05
N HIS A 177 -12.32 -15.91 -7.28
CA HIS A 177 -11.17 -16.10 -8.16
C HIS A 177 -9.87 -16.39 -7.39
N ILE A 178 -9.89 -16.26 -6.06
CA ILE A 178 -8.72 -16.53 -5.20
C ILE A 178 -8.76 -17.98 -4.66
N TYR A 179 -9.96 -18.54 -4.48
CA TYR A 179 -10.17 -19.97 -4.19
C TYR A 179 -10.23 -20.79 -5.48
#